data_AF-A0A7J7N064-F1
#
_entry.id   AF-A0A7J7N064-F1
#
_cell.length_a   1.000
_cell.length_b   1.000
_cell.length_c   1.000
_cell.angle_alpha   90.00
_cell.angle_beta   90.00
_cell.angle_gamma   90.00
#
_symmetry.space_group_name_H-M   'P 1'
#
loop_
_entity.id
_entity.type
_entity.pdbx_description
1 polymer ?
#
loop_
_entity_poly.entity_id
_entity_poly.type
_entity_poly.pdbx_seq_one_letter_code
_entity_poly.pdbx_strand_id
1 'polypeptide(L)' 'MNEVVVISKLQHRNLVRLVGSYIEGEEKMLVHENLPNKGLDSFLFGPKKQYLLDWRKRFQIIEGIG' A
#
# COMPACT_ATOMS: atom_id res chain seq x y z
N MET A 1 12.08 2.73 -14.18
CA MET A 1 12.73 1.47 -13.74
C MET A 1 13.24 1.58 -12.29
N ASN A 2 13.74 2.75 -11.85
CA ASN A 2 14.28 2.93 -10.48
C ASN A 2 13.33 2.52 -9.35
N GLU A 3 12.06 2.95 -9.36
CA GLU A 3 11.10 2.63 -8.29
C GLU A 3 10.87 1.13 -8.12
N VAL A 4 10.71 0.39 -9.23
CA VAL A 4 10.52 -1.07 -9.21
C VAL A 4 11.74 -1.80 -8.64
N VAL A 5 12.95 -1.35 -8.99
CA VAL A 5 14.21 -1.93 -8.50
C VAL A 5 14.42 -1.66 -7.01
N VAL A 6 13.99 -0.50 -6.53
CA VAL A 6 14.10 -0.14 -5.11
C VAL A 6 13.07 -0.90 -4.28
N ILE A 7 11.81 -0.90 -4.71
CA ILE A 7 10.71 -1.58 -4.00
C ILE A 7 10.93 -3.10 -3.99
N SER A 8 11.45 -3.70 -5.08
CA SER A 8 11.71 -5.15 -5.12
C SER A 8 12.78 -5.61 -4.13
N LYS A 9 13.69 -4.73 -3.71
CA LYS A 9 14.75 -5.03 -2.75
C LYS A 9 14.35 -4.78 -1.30
N LEU A 10 13.23 -4.08 -1.06
CA LEU A 10 12.78 -3.73 0.28
C LEU A 10 11.74 -4.74 0.77
N GLN A 11 12.12 -5.54 1.77
CA GLN A 11 11.20 -6.39 2.52
C GLN A 11 10.99 -5.78 3.90
N HIS A 12 9.86 -5.10 4.08
CA HIS A 12 9.51 -4.49 5.35
C HIS A 12 8.02 -4.68 5.62
N ARG A 13 7.65 -4.93 6.87
CA ARG A 13 6.25 -5.22 7.27
C ARG A 13 5.24 -4.12 6.90
N ASN A 14 5.70 -2.88 6.75
CA ASN A 14 4.87 -1.72 6.41
C ASN A 14 5.01 -1.26 4.95
N LEU A 15 5.73 -2.02 4.12
CA LEU A 15 5.84 -1.76 2.69
C LEU A 15 5.19 -2.92 1.95
N VAL A 16 4.40 -2.59 0.92
CA VAL A 16 3.78 -3.60 0.07
C VAL A 16 4.84 -4.44 -0.62
N ARG A 17 4.71 -5.76 -0.55
CA ARG A 17 5.64 -6.67 -1.21
C ARG A 17 5.33 -6.75 -2.70
N LEU A 18 6.33 -6.42 -3.52
CA LEU A 18 6.28 -6.66 -4.96
C LEU A 18 6.47 -8.16 -5.23
N VAL A 19 5.63 -8.72 -6.10
CA VAL A 19 5.77 -10.08 -6.63
C VAL A 19 6.51 -10.05 -7.96
N GLY A 20 6.27 -9.01 -8.77
CA GLY A 20 6.95 -8.82 -10.03
C GLY A 20 6.46 -7.60 -10.81
N SER A 21 6.98 -7.44 -12.01
CA SER A 21 6.57 -6.40 -12.95
C SER A 21 6.60 -6.94 -14.36
N TYR A 22 5.63 -6.54 -15.18
CA TYR A 22 5.60 -6.77 -16.62
C TYR A 22 5.85 -5.45 -17.34
N ILE A 23 6.75 -5.44 -18.31
CA ILE A 23 7.05 -4.28 -19.13
C ILE A 23 7.24 -4.76 -20.57
N GLU A 24 6.36 -4.35 -21.47
CA GLU A 24 6.46 -4.61 -22.90
C GLU A 24 6.08 -3.35 -23.67
N GLY A 25 7.05 -2.73 -24.36
CA GLY A 25 6.85 -1.45 -25.03
C GLY A 25 6.38 -0.35 -24.05
N GLU A 26 5.19 0.19 -24.31
CA GLU A 26 4.53 1.18 -23.44
C GLU A 26 3.69 0.56 -22.32
N GLU A 27 3.33 -0.71 -22.44
CA GLU A 27 2.51 -1.42 -21.46
C GLU A 27 3.33 -1.79 -20.24
N LYS A 28 2.83 -1.42 -19.06
CA LYS A 28 3.49 -1.62 -17.77
C LYS A 28 2.49 -2.09 -16.74
N MET A 29 2.78 -3.23 -16.11
CA MET A 29 1.99 -3.76 -15.02
C MET A 29 2.89 -4.06 -13.81
N LEU A 30 2.38 -3.77 -12.62
CA LEU A 30 3.01 -4.13 -11.35
C LEU A 30 2.16 -5.17 -10.65
N VAL A 31 2.79 -6.27 -10.25
CA VAL A 31 2.15 -7.35 -9.50
C VAL A 31 2.66 -7.28 -8.07
N HIS A 32 1.75 -7.08 -7.13
CA HIS A 32 2.05 -7.01 -5.71
C HIS A 32 1.05 -7.85 -4.91
N GLU A 33 1.35 -8.08 -3.63
CA GLU A 33 0.42 -8.77 -2.76
C GLU A 33 -0.90 -8.00 -2.61
N ASN A 34 -2.01 -8.72 -2.45
CA ASN A 34 -3.30 -8.10 -2.31
C ASN A 34 -3.42 -7.38 -0.96
N LEU A 35 -3.77 -6.09 -1.01
CA LEU A 35 -4.10 -5.29 0.17
C LEU A 35 -5.63 -5.14 0.25
N PRO A 36 -6.34 -6.01 0.99
CA PRO A 36 -7.80 -6.12 0.93
C PRO A 36 -8.52 -4.85 1.40
N ASN A 37 -7.85 -4.02 2.20
CA ASN A 37 -8.45 -2.84 2.79
C ASN A 37 -8.48 -1.62 1.85
N LYS A 38 -7.93 -1.70 0.63
CA LYS A 38 -7.71 -0.51 -0.23
C LYS A 38 -6.77 0.51 0.44
N GLY A 39 -6.59 1.65 -0.22
CA GLY A 39 -5.77 2.74 0.30
C GLY A 39 -6.40 3.40 1.56
N LEU A 40 -5.52 3.90 2.42
CA LEU A 40 -5.89 4.60 3.66
C LEU A 40 -6.70 5.88 3.37
N ASP A 41 -6.44 6.53 2.24
CA ASP A 41 -7.19 7.67 1.71
C ASP A 41 -8.71 7.39 1.65
N SER A 42 -9.09 6.16 1.29
CA SER A 42 -10.49 5.77 1.20
C SER A 42 -11.20 5.74 2.56
N PHE A 43 -10.44 5.58 3.65
CA PHE A 43 -10.95 5.67 5.02
C PHE A 43 -10.83 7.09 5.58
N LEU A 44 -9.78 7.83 5.22
CA LEU A 44 -9.55 9.20 5.71
C LEU A 44 -10.48 10.22 5.05
N PHE A 45 -10.74 10.08 3.75
CA PHE A 45 -11.46 11.06 2.95
C PHE A 45 -12.76 10.49 2.36
N GLY A 46 -13.00 9.19 2.47
CA GLY A 46 -14.23 8.57 1.99
C GLY A 46 -15.45 8.98 2.82
N PRO A 47 -16.60 9.30 2.18
CA PRO A 47 -17.77 9.88 2.86
C PRO A 47 -18.45 8.95 3.88
N LYS A 48 -18.12 7.64 3.87
CA LYS A 48 -18.78 6.62 4.70
C LYS A 48 -17.83 5.76 5.52
N LYS A 49 -16.54 6.11 5.61
CA LYS A 49 -15.52 5.22 6.20
C LYS A 49 -14.67 5.86 7.29
N GLN A 50 -14.77 7.17 7.51
CA GLN A 50 -13.98 7.90 8.49
C GLN A 50 -14.19 7.42 9.93
N TYR A 51 -15.40 7.00 10.27
CA TYR A 51 -15.73 6.48 11.61
C TYR A 51 -15.07 5.13 11.92
N LEU A 52 -14.56 4.40 10.92
CA LEU A 52 -13.86 3.12 11.11
C LEU A 52 -12.44 3.30 11.64
N LEU A 53 -11.93 4.54 11.62
CA LEU A 53 -10.63 4.92 12.14
C LEU A 53 -10.82 5.79 13.39
N ASP A 54 -11.01 5.15 14.53
CA ASP A 54 -10.93 5.84 15.82
C ASP A 54 -9.49 6.35 16.09
N TRP A 55 -9.34 7.19 17.10
CA TRP A 55 -8.04 7.80 17.42
C TRP A 55 -6.95 6.76 17.72
N ARG A 56 -7.29 5.69 18.44
CA ARG A 56 -6.34 4.64 18.80
C ARG A 56 -5.83 3.92 17.55
N LYS A 57 -6.72 3.60 16.61
CA LYS A 57 -6.37 2.94 15.35
C LYS A 57 -5.56 3.86 14.45
N ARG A 58 -5.85 5.16 14.42
CA ARG A 58 -5.03 6.16 13.72
C ARG A 58 -3.61 6.21 14.28
N PHE A 59 -3.47 6.21 15.60
CA PHE A 59 -2.16 6.20 16.24
C PHE A 59 -1.36 4.95 15.87
N GLN A 60 -1.98 3.76 15.89
CA GLN A 60 -1.33 2.51 15.45
C GLN A 60 -0.87 2.57 13.99
N ILE A 61 -1.69 3.12 13.08
CA ILE A 61 -1.33 3.30 11.68
C ILE A 61 -0.12 4.23 11.51
N ILE A 62 -0.08 5.34 12.26
CA ILE A 62 1.05 6.30 12.23
C ILE A 62 2.34 5.64 12.70
N GLU A 63 2.29 4.86 13.77
CA GLU A 63 3.43 4.09 14.29
C GLU A 63 3.83 2.92 13.36
N GLY A 64 3.05 2.65 12.30
CA GLY A 64 3.28 1.51 11.42
C GLY A 64 3.15 0.18 12.19
N ILE A 65 2.17 0.10 13.09
CA ILE A 65 1.79 -1.09 13.83
C ILE A 65 0.49 -1.59 13.20
N GLY A 66 0.61 -2.63 12.39
CA GLY A 66 -0.52 -3.38 11.81
C GLY A 66 -1.08 -4.41 12.76
#